data_AF-A0A2G6IDG3-F1
#
_entry.id   AF-A0A2G6IDG3-F1
#
_cell.length_a   1.000
_cell.length_b   1.000
_cell.length_c   1.000
_cell.angle_alpha   90.00
_cell.angle_beta   90.00
_cell.angle_gamma   90.00
#
_symmetry.space_group_name_H-M   'P 1'
#
loop_
_entity.id
_entity.type
_entity.pdbx_description
1 polymer ?
#
loop_
_entity_poly.entity_id
_entity_poly.type
_entity_poly.pdbx_seq_one_letter_code
_entity_poly.pdbx_strand_id
1 'polypeptide(L)' 'GDVPATWANAQLLKDLTGYAPSVEVAEGVRRFVEWYRDYYSV' A
#
# COMPACT_ATOMS: atom_id res chain seq x y z
N GLY A 1 1.55 -4.18 -22.16
CA GLY A 1 0.48 -5.20 -22.12
C GLY A 1 0.01 -5.30 -20.70
N ASP A 2 -1.31 -5.26 -20.48
CA ASP A 2 -1.87 -5.43 -19.14
C ASP A 2 -1.29 -6.67 -18.47
N VAL A 3 -0.85 -6.51 -17.23
CA VAL A 3 -0.43 -7.62 -16.40
C VAL A 3 -1.62 -7.95 -15.51
N PRO A 4 -2.35 -9.06 -15.79
CA PRO A 4 -3.63 -9.34 -15.13
C PRO A 4 -3.50 -9.54 -13.62
N ALA A 5 -2.31 -9.87 -13.12
CA ALA A 5 -1.97 -9.81 -11.71
C ALA A 5 -0.45 -9.62 -11.57
N THR A 6 -0.04 -8.65 -10.76
CA THR A 6 1.34 -8.48 -10.31
C THR A 6 1.43 -8.79 -8.83
N TRP A 7 2.51 -9.45 -8.42
CA TRP A 7 2.81 -9.72 -7.02
C TRP A 7 4.28 -9.40 -6.75
N ALA A 8 4.54 -8.67 -5.67
CA ALA A 8 5.90 -8.39 -5.22
C ALA A 8 6.33 -9.45 -4.20
N ASN A 9 7.43 -10.16 -4.45
CA ASN A 9 8.06 -10.99 -3.43
C ASN A 9 8.87 -10.09 -2.47
N ALA A 10 8.37 -9.93 -1.25
CA ALA A 10 9.00 -9.11 -0.21
C ALA A 10 9.91 -9.89 0.76
N GLN A 11 10.17 -11.18 0.50
CA GLN A 11 10.90 -12.05 1.44
C GLN A 11 12.31 -11.51 1.74
N LEU A 12 13.06 -11.10 0.71
CA LEU A 12 14.42 -10.56 0.91
C LEU A 12 14.43 -9.29 1.77
N LEU A 13 13.49 -8.38 1.53
CA LEU A 13 13.36 -7.15 2.33
C LEU A 13 13.09 -7.49 3.80
N LYS A 14 12.16 -8.42 4.05
CA LYS A 14 11.82 -8.87 5.38
C LYS A 14 13.01 -9.54 6.08
N ASP A 15 13.76 -10.40 5.38
CA ASP A 15 14.91 -11.10 5.96
C ASP A 15 16.03 -10.13 6.35
N LEU A 16 16.26 -9.09 5.54
CA LEU A 16 17.31 -8.11 5.78
C LEU A 16 16.96 -7.06 6.82
N THR A 17 15.67 -6.73 6.99
CA THR A 17 15.25 -5.54 7.76
C THR A 17 14.25 -5.84 8.88
N GLY A 18 13.65 -7.04 8.88
CA GLY A 18 12.50 -7.36 9.72
C GLY A 18 11.21 -6.63 9.33
N TYR A 19 11.24 -5.78 8.30
CA TYR A 19 10.10 -4.96 7.93
C TYR A 19 9.00 -5.80 7.27
N ALA A 20 7.79 -5.68 7.82
CA ALA A 20 6.58 -6.23 7.26
C ALA A 20 5.44 -5.22 7.45
N PRO A 21 4.92 -4.61 6.37
CA PRO A 21 3.78 -3.70 6.48
C PRO A 21 2.55 -4.47 6.99
N SER A 22 1.86 -3.91 7.98
CA SER A 22 0.70 -4.51 8.65
C SER A 22 -0.60 -3.72 8.44
N VAL A 23 -0.58 -2.73 7.54
CA VAL A 23 -1.76 -1.93 7.23
C VAL A 23 -2.68 -2.71 6.30
N GLU A 24 -3.92 -2.93 6.74
CA GLU A 24 -4.97 -3.51 5.93
C GLU A 24 -5.29 -2.63 4.72
N VAL A 25 -5.62 -3.26 3.58
CA VAL A 25 -5.90 -2.54 2.32
C VAL A 25 -7.03 -1.52 2.51
N ALA A 26 -8.13 -1.93 3.17
CA ALA A 26 -9.27 -1.04 3.40
C ALA A 26 -8.89 0.20 4.22
N GLU A 27 -8.01 0.04 5.20
CA GLU A 27 -7.54 1.14 6.04
C GLU A 27 -6.60 2.07 5.27
N GLY A 28 -5.70 1.51 4.45
CA GLY A 28 -4.84 2.29 3.57
C GLY A 28 -5.62 3.14 2.57
N VAL A 29 -6.64 2.56 1.94
CA VAL A 29 -7.53 3.26 1.00
C VAL A 29 -8.30 4.39 1.70
N ARG A 30 -8.86 4.13 2.88
CA ARG A 30 -9.58 5.16 3.65
C ARG A 30 -8.70 6.38 3.95
N ARG A 31 -7.51 6.16 4.50
CA ARG A 31 -6.54 7.23 4.81
C ARG A 31 -6.12 8.00 3.56
N PHE A 32 -5.92 7.30 2.44
CA PHE A 32 -5.58 7.94 1.17
C PHE A 32 -6.69 8.86 0.67
N VAL A 33 -7.95 8.41 0.73
CA VAL A 33 -9.10 9.22 0.31
C VAL A 33 -9.27 10.44 1.21
N GLU A 34 -9.12 10.28 2.54
CA GLU A 34 -9.17 11.41 3.49
C GLU A 34 -8.12 12.46 3.14
N TRP A 35 -6.86 12.06 3.00
CA TRP A 35 -5.79 12.96 2.57
C TRP A 35 -6.10 13.67 1.25
N TYR A 36 -6.62 12.94 0.25
CA TYR A 36 -6.96 13.50 -1.05
C TYR A 36 -8.03 14.59 -0.94
N ARG A 37 -9.11 14.32 -0.20
CA ARG A 37 -10.21 15.27 -0.01
C ARG A 37 -9.77 16.52 0.72
N ASP A 38 -8.97 16.35 1.77
CA ASP A 38 -8.41 17.47 2.53
C ASP A 38 -7.51 18.33 1.66
N TYR A 39 -6.63 17.70 0.86
CA TYR A 39 -5.68 18.41 0.01
C TYR A 39 -6.34 19.18 -1.13
N TYR A 40 -7.36 18.58 -1.78
CA TYR A 40 -8.07 19.21 -2.90
C TYR A 40 -9.32 19.97 -2.49
N SER A 41 -9.71 19.93 -1.20
CA SER A 41 -10.92 20.57 -0.66
C SER A 41 -12.20 20.16 -1.42
N VAL A 42 -12.38 18.84 -1.63
CA VAL A 42 -13.51 18.23 -2.36
C VAL A 42 -14.45 17.39 -1.49
#